data_AF-X0WFX0-F1
#
_entry.id   AF-X0WFX0-F1
#
_cell.length_a   1.000
_cell.length_b   1.000
_cell.length_c   1.000
_cell.angle_alpha   90.00
_cell.angle_beta   90.00
_cell.angle_gamma   90.00
#
_symmetry.space_group_name_H-M   'P 1'
#
loop_
_entity.id
_entity.type
_entity.pdbx_description
1 polymer ?
#
loop_
_entity_poly.entity_id
_entity_poly.type
_entity_poly.pdbx_seq_one_letter_code
_entity_poly.pdbx_strand_id
1 'polypeptide(L)'
;MSATIVDLAVRKYLRIEELPKEQIFGIFSTQDYELTKLDKADEELLPYERKVIEALFGGRSTVRLSDLKGKFHEDLRKVKDELYRDAVKAHRFFPQDPERVRLVYRLVGLGVVVTGGVGIGVLGAAFGAALIAIPVLLGGLALLLLGGAMPRRTARGREMYRRCLGFRLYMVTAEQDRQRFAEEANIFDAYLPYAIVCRCVQIWATTFEKLGLEERQVDWYIGPTGFVPLHFAMGVRDFSSSVSNAMAFN
;
A
#
# COMPACT_ATOMS: atom_id res chain seq x y z
N MET A 1 3.52 -0.82 -0.09
CA MET A 1 4.69 -1.46 0.53
C MET A 1 5.06 -2.73 -0.22
N SER A 2 4.16 -3.70 -0.40
CA SER A 2 4.41 -4.85 -1.30
C SER A 2 4.87 -4.44 -2.70
N ALA A 3 4.22 -3.45 -3.30
CA ALA A 3 4.64 -2.86 -4.57
C ALA A 3 6.07 -2.27 -4.54
N THR A 4 6.49 -1.68 -3.44
CA THR A 4 7.86 -1.13 -3.29
C THR A 4 8.89 -2.25 -3.22
N ILE A 5 8.59 -3.35 -2.53
CA ILE A 5 9.49 -4.51 -2.47
C ILE A 5 9.62 -5.15 -3.85
N VAL A 6 8.51 -5.26 -4.60
CA VAL A 6 8.53 -5.75 -5.98
C VAL A 6 9.27 -4.79 -6.92
N ASP A 7 9.12 -3.48 -6.76
CA ASP A 7 9.88 -2.48 -7.55
C ASP A 7 11.39 -2.63 -7.34
N LEU A 8 11.83 -2.79 -6.09
CA LEU A 8 13.22 -3.08 -5.76
C LEU A 8 13.71 -4.39 -6.37
N ALA A 9 12.84 -5.40 -6.45
CA ALA A 9 13.16 -6.67 -7.10
C ALA A 9 13.36 -6.49 -8.61
N VAL A 10 12.42 -5.83 -9.28
CA VAL A 10 12.48 -5.51 -10.72
C VAL A 10 13.73 -4.70 -11.06
N ARG A 11 14.10 -3.74 -10.20
CA ARG A 11 15.32 -2.92 -10.34
C ARG A 11 16.61 -3.65 -9.94
N LYS A 12 16.55 -4.96 -9.65
CA LYS A 12 17.68 -5.84 -9.31
C LYS A 12 18.41 -5.47 -8.00
N TYR A 13 17.71 -4.92 -7.02
CA TYR A 13 18.25 -4.72 -5.65
C TYR A 13 18.04 -5.94 -4.74
N LEU A 14 17.02 -6.74 -5.04
CA LEU A 14 16.73 -7.97 -4.33
C LEU A 14 16.13 -9.01 -5.29
N ARG A 15 16.14 -10.26 -4.87
CA ARG A 15 15.49 -11.38 -5.53
C ARG A 15 14.46 -11.98 -4.59
N ILE A 16 13.33 -12.41 -5.14
CA ILE A 16 12.25 -13.09 -4.43
C ILE A 16 12.21 -14.54 -4.90
N GLU A 17 12.31 -15.46 -3.96
CA GLU A 17 12.23 -16.89 -4.20
C GLU A 17 11.03 -17.48 -3.45
N GLU A 18 10.16 -18.18 -4.18
CA GLU A 18 8.99 -18.84 -3.63
C GLU A 18 9.41 -20.21 -3.08
N LEU A 19 9.35 -20.38 -1.76
CA LEU A 19 9.73 -21.64 -1.12
C LEU A 19 8.65 -22.70 -1.34
N PRO A 20 9.00 -24.00 -1.37
CA PRO A 20 8.00 -25.06 -1.43
C PRO A 20 7.03 -24.94 -0.25
N LYS A 21 5.74 -25.13 -0.54
CA LYS A 21 4.68 -25.11 0.48
C LYS A 21 4.97 -26.11 1.59
N GLU A 22 5.31 -25.62 2.78
CA GLU A 22 5.40 -26.48 3.95
C GLU A 22 3.99 -26.92 4.36
N GLN A 23 3.79 -28.24 4.41
CA GLN A 23 2.56 -28.84 4.91
C GLN A 23 2.65 -28.97 6.43
N ILE A 24 1.97 -28.09 7.14
CA ILE A 24 1.79 -28.22 8.59
C ILE A 24 0.55 -29.09 8.80
N PHE A 25 0.76 -30.30 9.34
CA PHE A 25 -0.30 -31.27 9.65
C PHE A 25 -1.25 -31.60 8.49
N GLY A 26 -0.78 -31.61 7.24
CA GLY A 26 -1.56 -32.06 6.07
C GLY A 26 -2.80 -31.23 5.70
N ILE A 27 -3.11 -30.17 6.47
CA ILE A 27 -4.35 -29.38 6.35
C ILE A 27 -4.03 -27.90 6.12
N PHE A 28 -2.91 -27.40 6.64
CA PHE A 28 -2.49 -26.02 6.49
C PHE A 28 -1.23 -25.93 5.65
N SER A 29 -1.37 -25.42 4.43
CA SER A 29 -0.25 -25.07 3.58
C SER A 29 0.00 -23.58 3.68
N THR A 30 1.19 -23.20 4.14
CA THR A 30 1.60 -21.79 4.19
C THR A 30 2.65 -21.56 3.11
N GLN A 31 2.40 -20.59 2.22
CA GLN A 31 3.39 -20.15 1.25
C GLN A 31 4.39 -19.24 1.96
N ASP A 32 5.68 -19.58 1.91
CA ASP A 32 6.75 -18.71 2.40
C ASP A 32 7.63 -18.24 1.25
N TYR A 33 8.32 -17.12 1.48
CA TYR A 33 9.17 -16.48 0.49
C TYR A 33 10.52 -16.15 1.10
N GLU A 34 11.58 -16.41 0.36
CA GLU A 34 12.93 -16.02 0.70
C GLU A 34 13.34 -14.79 -0.12
N LEU A 35 13.90 -13.79 0.57
CA LEU A 35 14.40 -12.56 -0.03
C LEU A 35 15.91 -12.58 0.04
N THR A 36 16.57 -12.40 -1.10
CA THR A 36 18.04 -12.31 -1.20
C THR A 36 18.44 -10.94 -1.71
N LYS A 37 19.31 -10.24 -0.98
CA LYS A 37 19.88 -8.95 -1.39
C LYS A 37 20.88 -9.17 -2.53
N LEU A 38 20.85 -8.28 -3.52
CA LEU A 38 21.78 -8.30 -4.65
C LEU A 38 22.85 -7.20 -4.47
N ASP A 39 24.06 -7.44 -5.01
CA ASP A 39 25.21 -6.53 -4.93
C ASP A 39 25.10 -5.37 -5.94
N LYS A 40 23.98 -4.65 -5.90
CA LYS A 40 23.76 -3.43 -6.69
C LYS A 40 24.06 -2.20 -5.82
N ALA A 41 24.75 -1.21 -6.39
CA ALA A 41 25.07 0.03 -5.68
C ALA A 41 23.81 0.82 -5.30
N ASP A 42 23.76 1.34 -4.07
CA ASP A 42 22.59 2.03 -3.49
C ASP A 42 22.42 3.49 -3.98
N GLU A 43 23.14 3.91 -5.03
CA GLU A 43 23.21 5.30 -5.51
C GLU A 43 21.88 5.80 -6.10
N GLU A 44 21.13 4.93 -6.79
CA GLU A 44 19.83 5.30 -7.40
C GLU A 44 18.64 5.12 -6.44
N LEU A 45 18.87 4.68 -5.18
CA LEU A 45 17.80 4.46 -4.23
C LEU A 45 17.33 5.77 -3.60
N LEU A 46 16.02 5.90 -3.45
CA LEU A 46 15.45 7.00 -2.68
C LEU A 46 15.74 6.80 -1.17
N PRO A 47 15.76 7.87 -0.37
CA PRO A 47 16.06 7.76 1.07
C PRO A 47 15.15 6.77 1.82
N TYR A 48 13.87 6.70 1.46
CA TYR A 48 12.94 5.73 2.05
C TYR A 48 13.22 4.30 1.58
N GLU A 49 13.70 4.11 0.34
CA GLU A 49 14.00 2.78 -0.22
C GLU A 49 15.19 2.14 0.47
N ARG A 50 16.23 2.94 0.77
CA ARG A 50 17.36 2.49 1.60
C ARG A 50 16.89 1.97 2.95
N LYS A 51 15.96 2.66 3.60
CA LYS A 51 15.39 2.23 4.88
C LYS A 51 14.53 0.98 4.76
N VAL A 52 13.84 0.77 3.64
CA VAL A 52 13.13 -0.48 3.36
C VAL A 52 14.13 -1.64 3.27
N ILE A 53 15.22 -1.49 2.52
CA ILE A 53 16.27 -2.53 2.42
C ILE A 53 16.91 -2.79 3.79
N GLU A 54 17.26 -1.74 4.52
CA GLU A 54 17.84 -1.86 5.86
C GLU A 54 16.89 -2.60 6.81
N ALA A 55 15.60 -2.25 6.82
CA ALA A 55 14.60 -2.92 7.65
C ALA A 55 14.34 -4.38 7.23
N LEU A 56 14.42 -4.70 5.92
CA LEU A 56 14.23 -6.06 5.42
C LEU A 56 15.39 -6.98 5.80
N PHE A 57 16.62 -6.49 5.65
CA PHE A 57 17.81 -7.34 5.74
C PHE A 57 18.52 -7.24 7.09
N GLY A 58 18.51 -6.07 7.74
CA GLY A 58 19.17 -5.85 9.03
C GLY A 58 20.65 -6.26 9.03
N GLY A 59 21.33 -6.14 7.89
CA GLY A 59 22.73 -6.58 7.69
C GLY A 59 22.91 -8.01 7.19
N ARG A 60 21.83 -8.79 7.03
CA ARG A 60 21.87 -10.15 6.43
C ARG A 60 21.79 -10.07 4.90
N SER A 61 22.33 -11.06 4.22
CA SER A 61 22.18 -11.19 2.76
C SER A 61 20.85 -11.82 2.35
N THR A 62 20.29 -12.68 3.21
CA THR A 62 19.10 -13.49 2.92
C THR A 62 18.19 -13.52 4.14
N VAL A 63 16.88 -13.35 3.92
CA VAL A 63 15.86 -13.31 4.98
C VAL A 63 14.57 -13.96 4.49
N ARG A 64 13.93 -14.77 5.33
CA ARG A 64 12.60 -15.33 5.06
C ARG A 64 11.51 -14.36 5.48
N LEU A 65 10.42 -14.31 4.72
CA LEU A 65 9.28 -13.44 5.02
C LEU A 65 8.59 -13.85 6.32
N SER A 66 8.59 -15.15 6.65
CA SER A 66 8.17 -15.68 7.94
C SER A 66 8.95 -15.09 9.12
N ASP A 67 10.27 -14.95 9.02
CA ASP A 67 11.15 -14.39 10.07
C ASP A 67 10.92 -12.89 10.31
N LEU A 68 10.35 -12.21 9.32
CA LEU A 68 10.01 -10.79 9.41
C LEU A 68 8.69 -10.54 10.14
N LYS A 69 7.83 -11.56 10.31
CA LYS A 69 6.57 -11.41 11.06
C LYS A 69 6.86 -11.01 12.51
N GLY A 70 6.24 -9.93 12.97
CA GLY A 70 6.42 -9.39 14.33
C GLY A 70 7.54 -8.35 14.48
N LYS A 71 8.77 -8.63 14.02
CA LYS A 71 9.91 -7.69 14.16
C LYS A 71 9.89 -6.55 13.14
N PHE A 72 9.45 -6.84 11.92
CA PHE A 72 9.44 -5.88 10.82
C PHE A 72 8.41 -4.76 11.01
N HIS A 73 7.39 -4.96 11.84
CA HIS A 73 6.29 -4.01 12.01
C HIS A 73 6.75 -2.66 12.60
N GLU A 74 7.60 -2.67 13.62
CA GLU A 74 8.04 -1.45 14.30
C GLU A 74 8.90 -0.55 13.39
N ASP A 75 9.86 -1.15 12.69
CA ASP A 75 10.72 -0.43 11.76
C ASP A 75 9.95 0.07 10.54
N LEU A 76 8.96 -0.71 10.09
CA LEU A 76 8.14 -0.33 8.95
C LEU A 76 7.16 0.80 9.28
N ARG A 77 6.71 0.94 10.52
CA ARG A 77 5.93 2.10 10.96
C ARG A 77 6.77 3.39 10.85
N LYS A 78 8.04 3.34 11.25
CA LYS A 78 8.98 4.46 11.09
C LYS A 78 9.24 4.79 9.61
N VAL A 79 9.40 3.76 8.76
CA VAL A 79 9.56 3.93 7.30
C VAL A 79 8.32 4.57 6.68
N LYS A 80 7.12 4.12 7.08
CA LYS A 80 5.85 4.70 6.63
C LYS A 80 5.76 6.17 7.01
N ASP A 81 6.02 6.52 8.26
CA ASP A 81 5.97 7.91 8.74
C ASP A 81 6.94 8.80 7.98
N GLU A 82 8.09 8.28 7.58
CA GLU A 82 9.07 9.00 6.79
C GLU A 82 8.71 9.13 5.32
N LEU A 83 8.19 8.08 4.68
CA LEU A 83 7.61 8.14 3.34
C LEU A 83 6.48 9.17 3.28
N TYR A 84 5.60 9.20 4.28
CA TYR A 84 4.54 10.21 4.37
C TYR A 84 5.13 11.61 4.59
N ARG A 85 6.15 11.77 5.45
CA ARG A 85 6.83 13.06 5.63
C ARG A 85 7.50 13.53 4.35
N ASP A 86 8.11 12.65 3.57
CA ASP A 86 8.76 12.98 2.30
C ASP A 86 7.72 13.31 1.21
N ALA A 87 6.66 12.51 1.08
CA ALA A 87 5.54 12.78 0.17
C ALA A 87 4.83 14.11 0.47
N VAL A 88 4.77 14.51 1.74
CA VAL A 88 4.19 15.78 2.18
C VAL A 88 5.18 16.94 2.03
N LYS A 89 6.46 16.78 2.42
CA LYS A 89 7.46 17.86 2.42
C LYS A 89 8.13 18.07 1.06
N ALA A 90 8.54 17.01 0.37
CA ALA A 90 9.28 17.10 -0.89
C ALA A 90 8.36 17.40 -2.09
N HIS A 91 7.18 16.79 -2.14
CA HIS A 91 6.31 16.89 -3.33
C HIS A 91 5.08 17.82 -3.17
N ARG A 92 4.80 18.33 -1.96
CA ARG A 92 3.68 19.24 -1.65
C ARG A 92 2.29 18.76 -2.17
N PHE A 93 2.05 17.46 -2.24
CA PHE A 93 0.75 16.93 -2.70
C PHE A 93 -0.39 17.23 -1.72
N PHE A 94 -0.07 17.52 -0.46
CA PHE A 94 -1.01 17.95 0.58
C PHE A 94 -0.57 19.29 1.18
N PRO A 95 -1.51 20.21 1.50
CA PRO A 95 -1.16 21.52 2.05
C PRO A 95 -0.77 21.43 3.54
N GLN A 96 -1.28 20.41 4.23
CA GLN A 96 -0.99 20.05 5.61
C GLN A 96 -1.10 18.53 5.74
N ASP A 97 -0.44 17.96 6.76
CA ASP A 97 -0.51 16.54 7.10
C ASP A 97 -1.98 16.07 7.22
N PRO A 98 -2.45 15.17 6.33
CA PRO A 98 -3.84 14.71 6.32
C PRO A 98 -4.30 14.08 7.64
N GLU A 99 -3.37 13.50 8.41
CA GLU A 99 -3.67 12.92 9.72
C GLU A 99 -3.92 14.00 10.78
N ARG A 100 -3.17 15.11 10.75
CA ARG A 100 -3.41 16.26 11.64
C ARG A 100 -4.73 16.93 11.36
N VAL A 101 -5.09 17.11 10.09
CA VAL A 101 -6.39 17.71 9.72
C VAL A 101 -7.53 16.81 10.22
N ARG A 102 -7.46 15.50 9.98
CA ARG A 102 -8.45 14.55 10.50
C ARG A 102 -8.53 14.54 12.03
N LEU A 103 -7.38 14.63 12.71
CA LEU A 103 -7.31 14.67 14.17
C LEU A 103 -7.95 15.95 14.72
N VAL A 104 -7.67 17.12 14.13
CA VAL A 104 -8.28 18.40 14.54
C VAL A 104 -9.80 18.36 14.36
N TYR A 105 -10.30 17.91 13.21
CA TYR A 105 -11.75 17.79 13.00
C TYR A 105 -12.40 16.76 13.95
N ARG A 106 -11.71 15.66 14.28
CA ARG A 106 -12.18 14.70 15.28
C ARG A 106 -12.22 15.31 16.69
N LEU A 107 -11.20 16.05 17.10
CA LEU A 107 -11.15 16.71 18.40
C LEU A 107 -12.18 17.83 18.52
N VAL A 108 -12.34 18.65 17.49
CA VAL A 108 -13.36 19.69 17.42
C VAL A 108 -14.76 19.06 17.43
N GLY A 109 -14.99 18.02 16.63
CA GLY A 109 -16.27 17.30 16.62
C GLY A 109 -16.60 16.65 17.96
N LEU A 110 -15.61 16.04 18.62
CA LEU A 110 -15.75 15.48 19.97
C LEU A 110 -16.09 16.58 20.98
N GLY A 111 -15.40 17.72 20.90
CA GLY A 111 -15.68 18.88 21.73
C GLY A 111 -17.12 19.36 21.60
N VAL A 112 -17.61 19.54 20.37
CA VAL A 112 -18.99 19.97 20.09
C VAL A 112 -20.02 18.96 20.62
N VAL A 113 -19.76 17.66 20.49
CA VAL A 113 -20.65 16.61 21.04
C VAL A 113 -20.67 16.64 22.56
N VAL A 114 -19.51 16.78 23.21
CA VAL A 114 -19.42 16.87 24.68
C VAL A 114 -20.13 18.13 25.18
N THR A 115 -19.91 19.28 24.56
CA THR A 115 -20.60 20.53 24.91
C THR A 115 -22.11 20.44 24.66
N GLY A 116 -22.53 19.81 23.57
CA GLY A 116 -23.95 19.56 23.28
C GLY A 116 -24.60 18.64 24.31
N GLY A 117 -23.92 17.55 24.71
CA GLY A 117 -24.40 16.62 25.73
C GLY A 117 -24.51 17.25 27.13
N VAL A 118 -23.51 18.03 27.54
CA VAL A 118 -23.55 18.80 28.79
C VAL A 118 -24.66 19.85 28.74
N GLY A 119 -24.85 20.51 27.58
CA GLY A 119 -25.92 21.47 27.35
C GLY A 119 -27.31 20.85 27.50
N ILE A 120 -27.55 19.62 27.02
CA ILE A 120 -28.81 18.89 27.24
C ILE A 120 -29.08 18.69 28.74
N GLY A 121 -28.06 18.28 29.50
CA GLY A 121 -28.18 18.05 30.94
C GLY A 121 -28.49 19.33 31.72
N VAL A 122 -27.73 20.40 31.47
CA VAL A 122 -27.87 21.68 32.20
C VAL A 122 -29.15 22.41 31.81
N LEU A 123 -29.44 22.56 30.50
CA LEU A 123 -30.64 23.27 30.03
C LEU A 123 -31.93 22.47 30.27
N GLY A 124 -31.84 21.13 30.22
CA GLY A 124 -32.95 20.25 30.55
C GLY A 124 -33.32 20.33 32.03
N ALA A 125 -32.32 20.27 32.93
CA ALA A 125 -32.55 20.31 34.37
C ALA A 125 -32.94 21.70 34.90
N ALA A 126 -32.37 22.78 34.33
CA ALA A 126 -32.60 24.14 34.84
C ALA A 126 -33.79 24.86 34.20
N PHE A 127 -34.11 24.60 32.92
CA PHE A 127 -35.09 25.39 32.17
C PHE A 127 -36.14 24.55 31.43
N GLY A 128 -36.10 23.22 31.51
CA GLY A 128 -37.01 22.33 30.78
C GLY A 128 -36.88 22.40 29.25
N ALA A 129 -35.87 23.10 28.74
CA ALA A 129 -35.70 23.42 27.32
C ALA A 129 -34.65 22.53 26.63
N ALA A 130 -34.60 21.24 26.98
CA ALA A 130 -33.63 20.26 26.46
C ALA A 130 -33.62 20.16 24.91
N LEU A 131 -34.75 20.44 24.26
CA LEU A 131 -34.92 20.40 22.81
C LEU A 131 -34.00 21.39 22.06
N ILE A 132 -33.57 22.49 22.69
CA ILE A 132 -32.73 23.52 22.06
C ILE A 132 -31.29 23.02 21.84
N ALA A 133 -30.83 22.05 22.63
CA ALA A 133 -29.47 21.51 22.52
C ALA A 133 -29.34 20.34 21.51
N ILE A 134 -30.45 19.80 21.01
CA ILE A 134 -30.47 18.69 20.05
C ILE A 134 -29.83 19.05 18.69
N PRO A 135 -30.11 20.22 18.07
CA PRO A 135 -29.47 20.61 16.81
C PRO A 135 -27.95 20.76 16.91
N VAL A 136 -27.44 21.19 18.07
CA VAL A 136 -26.01 21.34 18.35
C VAL A 136 -25.33 19.96 18.41
N LEU A 137 -25.98 19.00 19.06
CA LEU A 137 -25.48 17.62 19.18
C LEU A 137 -25.49 16.90 17.82
N LEU A 138 -26.56 17.07 17.04
CA LEU A 138 -26.64 16.57 15.67
C LEU A 138 -25.60 17.23 14.75
N GLY A 139 -25.35 18.53 14.91
CA GLY A 139 -24.29 19.24 14.18
C GLY A 139 -22.90 18.71 14.52
N GLY A 140 -22.62 18.44 15.81
CA GLY A 140 -21.36 17.83 16.26
C GLY A 140 -21.17 16.40 15.72
N LEU A 141 -22.23 15.60 15.72
CA LEU A 141 -22.21 14.25 15.17
C LEU A 141 -21.99 14.25 13.65
N ALA A 142 -22.66 15.16 12.94
CA ALA A 142 -22.46 15.35 11.50
C ALA A 142 -21.01 15.77 11.20
N LEU A 143 -20.42 16.68 11.99
CA LEU A 143 -19.01 17.06 11.87
C LEU A 143 -18.05 15.90 12.16
N LEU A 144 -18.35 15.01 13.10
CA LEU A 144 -17.53 13.82 13.37
C LEU A 144 -17.57 12.82 12.20
N LEU A 145 -18.76 12.59 11.64
CA LEU A 145 -18.95 11.64 10.54
C LEU A 145 -18.41 12.19 9.21
N LEU A 146 -18.67 13.47 8.91
CA LEU A 146 -18.30 14.10 7.63
C LEU A 146 -16.91 14.75 7.66
N GLY A 147 -16.41 15.15 8.83
CA GLY A 147 -15.11 15.81 8.98
C GLY A 147 -13.93 14.91 8.58
N GLY A 148 -14.08 13.58 8.72
CA GLY A 148 -13.10 12.61 8.22
C GLY A 148 -12.95 12.60 6.68
N ALA A 149 -13.98 13.03 5.96
CA ALA A 149 -14.01 13.11 4.50
C ALA A 149 -13.56 14.48 3.94
N MET A 150 -13.31 15.46 4.81
CA MET A 150 -12.94 16.83 4.44
C MET A 150 -11.44 17.20 4.32
N PRO A 151 -10.45 16.30 4.17
CA PRO A 151 -9.10 16.74 3.81
C PRO A 151 -9.10 17.39 2.41
N ARG A 152 -8.98 18.72 2.34
CA ARG A 152 -8.85 19.44 1.06
C ARG A 152 -7.51 19.06 0.41
N ARG A 153 -7.57 18.25 -0.67
CA ARG A 153 -6.40 18.00 -1.53
C ARG A 153 -5.98 19.31 -2.21
N THR A 154 -4.67 19.60 -2.32
CA THR A 154 -4.18 20.77 -3.07
C THR A 154 -4.54 20.65 -4.56
N ALA A 155 -4.43 21.74 -5.33
CA ALA A 155 -4.58 21.71 -6.78
C ALA A 155 -3.61 20.68 -7.42
N ARG A 156 -2.34 20.68 -6.99
CA ARG A 156 -1.31 19.74 -7.43
C ARG A 156 -1.61 18.29 -7.02
N GLY A 157 -2.15 18.08 -5.81
CA GLY A 157 -2.58 16.76 -5.35
C GLY A 157 -3.79 16.22 -6.12
N ARG A 158 -4.75 17.08 -6.49
CA ARG A 158 -5.87 16.69 -7.36
C ARG A 158 -5.40 16.36 -8.78
N GLU A 159 -4.45 17.12 -9.31
CA GLU A 159 -3.86 16.85 -10.61
C GLU A 159 -3.12 15.50 -10.62
N MET A 160 -2.26 15.24 -9.64
CA MET A 160 -1.56 13.95 -9.53
C MET A 160 -2.55 12.80 -9.37
N TYR A 161 -3.58 12.97 -8.55
CA TYR A 161 -4.64 11.97 -8.41
C TYR A 161 -5.34 11.67 -9.73
N ARG A 162 -5.66 12.69 -10.53
CA ARG A 162 -6.24 12.50 -11.87
C ARG A 162 -5.28 11.77 -12.80
N ARG A 163 -3.99 12.09 -12.78
CA ARG A 163 -2.96 11.38 -13.55
C ARG A 163 -2.87 9.91 -13.15
N CYS A 164 -2.83 9.59 -11.86
CA CYS A 164 -2.85 8.22 -11.37
C CYS A 164 -4.13 7.47 -11.75
N LEU A 165 -5.29 8.15 -11.72
CA LEU A 165 -6.56 7.56 -12.12
C LEU A 165 -6.60 7.28 -13.63
N GLY A 166 -6.12 8.22 -14.45
CA GLY A 166 -5.99 8.03 -15.90
C GLY A 166 -5.02 6.91 -16.24
N PHE A 167 -3.90 6.81 -15.53
CA PHE A 167 -2.95 5.72 -15.68
C PHE A 167 -3.55 4.35 -15.29
N ARG A 168 -4.27 4.28 -14.16
CA ARG A 168 -5.00 3.07 -13.76
C ARG A 168 -6.04 2.67 -14.81
N LEU A 169 -6.78 3.64 -15.34
CA LEU A 169 -7.76 3.39 -16.39
C LEU A 169 -7.07 2.80 -17.61
N TYR A 170 -6.00 3.45 -18.08
CA TYR A 170 -5.17 2.96 -19.18
C TYR A 170 -4.68 1.51 -18.95
N MET A 171 -4.13 1.18 -17.78
CA MET A 171 -3.70 -0.19 -17.47
C MET A 171 -4.82 -1.24 -17.50
N VAL A 172 -6.06 -0.85 -17.16
CA VAL A 172 -7.21 -1.77 -17.08
C VAL A 172 -7.94 -1.86 -18.42
N THR A 173 -7.98 -0.77 -19.20
CA THR A 173 -8.78 -0.68 -20.44
C THR A 173 -7.98 -0.78 -21.72
N ALA A 174 -6.64 -0.76 -21.68
CA ALA A 174 -5.80 -0.89 -22.89
C ALA A 174 -5.89 -2.33 -23.45
N GLU A 175 -7.00 -2.63 -24.13
CA GLU A 175 -7.16 -3.85 -24.92
C GLU A 175 -6.57 -3.73 -26.32
N GLN A 176 -6.48 -2.51 -26.88
CA GLN A 176 -6.11 -2.29 -28.28
C GLN A 176 -4.60 -2.18 -28.54
N ASP A 177 -3.79 -1.74 -27.58
CA ASP A 177 -2.33 -1.57 -27.76
C ASP A 177 -1.49 -2.68 -27.10
N ARG A 178 -2.09 -3.83 -26.76
CA ARG A 178 -1.37 -4.96 -26.12
C ARG A 178 -0.15 -5.42 -26.92
N GLN A 179 -0.18 -5.28 -28.24
CA GLN A 179 0.94 -5.63 -29.13
C GLN A 179 2.13 -4.68 -28.96
N ARG A 180 1.92 -3.37 -28.77
CA ARG A 180 3.02 -2.42 -28.50
C ARG A 180 3.66 -2.62 -27.13
N PHE A 181 2.89 -3.07 -26.15
CA PHE A 181 3.42 -3.50 -24.85
C PHE A 181 4.22 -4.79 -24.92
N ALA A 182 3.91 -5.66 -25.90
CA ALA A 182 4.60 -6.92 -26.11
C ALA A 182 5.97 -6.74 -26.79
N GLU A 183 6.11 -5.72 -27.64
CA GLU A 183 7.36 -5.44 -28.37
C GLU A 183 8.52 -5.03 -27.45
N GLU A 184 8.23 -4.42 -26.30
CA GLU A 184 9.23 -4.17 -25.26
C GLU A 184 8.98 -5.06 -24.04
N ALA A 185 9.50 -6.30 -24.08
CA ALA A 185 9.46 -7.22 -22.94
C ALA A 185 9.89 -6.55 -21.62
N ASN A 186 10.84 -5.61 -21.66
CA ASN A 186 11.34 -4.90 -20.49
C ASN A 186 10.29 -4.00 -19.79
N ILE A 187 9.25 -3.56 -20.52
CA ILE A 187 8.16 -2.75 -19.96
C ILE A 187 7.31 -3.57 -18.99
N PHE A 188 7.16 -4.88 -19.21
CA PHE A 188 6.22 -5.68 -18.43
C PHE A 188 6.61 -5.76 -16.95
N ASP A 189 7.90 -5.97 -16.68
CA ASP A 189 8.45 -6.02 -15.33
C ASP A 189 8.37 -4.63 -14.68
N ALA A 190 8.68 -3.58 -15.44
CA ALA A 190 8.69 -2.20 -14.96
C ALA A 190 7.31 -1.71 -14.49
N TYR A 191 6.21 -2.17 -15.12
CA TYR A 191 4.86 -1.77 -14.73
C TYR A 191 4.19 -2.66 -13.68
N LEU A 192 4.79 -3.81 -13.34
CA LEU A 192 4.22 -4.73 -12.35
C LEU A 192 4.00 -4.10 -10.96
N PRO A 193 4.95 -3.33 -10.37
CA PRO A 193 4.72 -2.63 -9.11
C PRO A 193 3.47 -1.75 -9.15
N TYR A 194 3.24 -1.08 -10.28
CA TYR A 194 2.08 -0.22 -10.47
C TYR A 194 0.78 -1.03 -10.60
N ALA A 195 0.82 -2.21 -11.23
CA ALA A 195 -0.31 -3.12 -11.30
C ALA A 195 -0.75 -3.59 -9.89
N ILE A 196 0.22 -3.82 -9.00
CA ILE A 196 -0.03 -4.18 -7.59
C ILE A 196 -0.74 -3.03 -6.87
N VAL A 197 -0.24 -1.79 -7.00
CA VAL A 197 -0.87 -0.60 -6.40
C VAL A 197 -2.27 -0.37 -6.95
N CYS A 198 -2.46 -0.53 -8.26
CA CYS A 198 -3.75 -0.37 -8.93
C CYS A 198 -4.72 -1.54 -8.72
N ARG A 199 -4.27 -2.62 -8.06
CA ARG A 199 -5.00 -3.88 -7.83
C ARG A 199 -5.48 -4.53 -9.14
N CYS A 200 -4.70 -4.44 -10.21
CA CYS A 200 -5.01 -5.01 -11.53
C CYS A 200 -4.05 -6.12 -11.98
N VAL A 201 -3.30 -6.74 -11.06
CA VAL A 201 -2.32 -7.80 -11.33
C VAL A 201 -2.90 -8.97 -12.15
N GLN A 202 -4.17 -9.35 -11.93
CA GLN A 202 -4.80 -10.42 -12.69
C GLN A 202 -4.94 -10.09 -14.18
N ILE A 203 -5.38 -8.87 -14.49
CA ILE A 203 -5.51 -8.38 -15.89
C ILE A 203 -4.12 -8.32 -16.53
N TRP A 204 -3.12 -7.91 -15.75
CA TRP A 204 -1.73 -7.83 -16.17
C TRP A 204 -1.17 -9.22 -16.54
N ALA A 205 -1.37 -10.23 -15.70
CA ALA A 205 -0.91 -11.60 -15.98
C ALA A 205 -1.63 -12.27 -17.14
N THR A 206 -2.96 -12.11 -17.26
CA THR A 206 -3.70 -12.61 -18.42
C THR A 206 -3.24 -11.95 -19.73
N THR A 207 -2.76 -10.71 -19.67
CA THR A 207 -2.15 -10.04 -20.82
C THR A 207 -0.82 -10.68 -21.20
N PHE A 208 0.02 -11.04 -20.22
CA PHE A 208 1.29 -11.73 -20.46
C PHE A 208 1.11 -13.12 -21.10
N GLU A 209 0.14 -13.88 -20.60
CA GLU A 209 -0.23 -15.21 -21.13
C GLU A 209 -0.66 -15.11 -22.61
N LYS A 210 -1.54 -14.16 -22.93
CA LYS A 210 -2.00 -13.93 -24.31
C LYS A 210 -0.89 -13.51 -25.28
N LEU A 211 0.21 -12.98 -24.78
CA LEU A 211 1.35 -12.54 -25.59
C LEU A 211 2.38 -13.65 -25.81
N GLY A 212 2.19 -14.85 -25.23
CA GLY A 212 3.09 -15.98 -25.42
C GLY A 212 4.48 -15.77 -24.82
N LEU A 213 4.62 -14.89 -23.82
CA LEU A 213 5.88 -14.60 -23.15
C LEU A 213 6.26 -15.67 -22.09
N GLU A 214 5.64 -16.85 -22.15
CA GLU A 214 5.65 -17.91 -21.13
C GLU A 214 7.04 -18.47 -20.82
N GLU A 215 7.97 -18.42 -21.78
CA GLU A 215 9.33 -18.97 -21.60
C GLU A 215 10.33 -17.94 -21.03
N ARG A 216 9.88 -16.74 -20.68
CA ARG A 216 10.80 -15.70 -20.20
C ARG A 216 11.25 -15.99 -18.76
N GLN A 217 12.56 -16.14 -18.59
CA GLN A 217 13.17 -16.14 -17.26
C GLN A 217 13.13 -14.73 -16.67
N VAL A 218 12.53 -14.63 -15.50
CA VAL A 218 12.47 -13.39 -14.72
C VAL A 218 13.57 -13.45 -13.65
N ASP A 219 14.68 -12.74 -13.86
CA ASP A 219 15.89 -12.82 -13.01
C ASP A 219 15.65 -12.51 -11.51
N TRP A 220 14.57 -11.77 -11.23
CA TRP A 220 14.24 -11.28 -9.89
C TRP A 220 13.19 -12.13 -9.16
N TYR A 221 12.50 -13.05 -9.85
CA TYR A 221 11.48 -13.93 -9.27
C TYR A 221 11.75 -15.40 -9.63
N ILE A 222 11.92 -16.24 -8.61
CA ILE A 222 12.09 -17.68 -8.78
C ILE A 222 10.86 -18.38 -8.21
N GLY A 223 10.10 -19.05 -9.09
CA GLY A 223 8.97 -19.90 -8.73
C GLY A 223 9.32 -21.39 -8.78
N PRO A 224 8.51 -22.27 -8.16
CA PRO A 224 8.82 -23.70 -8.01
C PRO A 224 8.84 -24.49 -9.33
N THR A 225 8.13 -24.02 -10.35
CA THR A 225 7.90 -24.74 -11.62
C THR A 225 8.25 -23.89 -12.85
N GLY A 226 9.12 -22.89 -12.70
CA GLY A 226 9.42 -21.91 -13.74
C GLY A 226 8.44 -20.74 -13.77
N PHE A 227 8.62 -19.82 -14.73
CA PHE A 227 7.76 -18.64 -14.85
C PHE A 227 6.46 -19.00 -15.59
N VAL A 228 5.35 -19.05 -14.86
CA VAL A 228 4.01 -19.10 -15.47
C VAL A 228 3.25 -17.84 -15.05
N PRO A 229 2.81 -16.97 -15.97
CA PRO A 229 2.25 -15.66 -15.62
C PRO A 229 1.08 -15.71 -14.64
N LEU A 230 0.20 -16.71 -14.75
CA LEU A 230 -0.93 -16.87 -13.83
C LEU A 230 -0.48 -17.30 -12.42
N HIS A 231 0.44 -18.26 -12.32
CA HIS A 231 1.03 -18.67 -11.04
C HIS A 231 1.81 -17.53 -10.41
N PHE A 232 2.58 -16.80 -11.21
CA PHE A 232 3.28 -15.61 -10.81
C PHE A 232 2.33 -14.52 -10.27
N ALA A 233 1.20 -14.24 -10.93
CA ALA A 233 0.22 -13.29 -10.40
C ALA A 233 -0.42 -13.75 -9.08
N MET A 234 -0.62 -15.06 -8.91
CA MET A 234 -1.07 -15.63 -7.64
C MET A 234 0.02 -15.51 -6.57
N GLY A 235 1.27 -15.85 -6.87
CA GLY A 235 2.41 -15.69 -5.98
C GLY A 235 2.64 -14.24 -5.56
N VAL A 236 2.59 -13.29 -6.49
CA VAL A 236 2.67 -11.85 -6.17
C VAL A 236 1.50 -11.37 -5.30
N ARG A 237 0.29 -11.90 -5.52
CA ARG A 237 -0.88 -11.60 -4.68
C ARG A 237 -0.71 -12.18 -3.27
N ASP A 238 -0.27 -13.43 -3.17
CA ASP A 238 -0.05 -14.15 -1.92
C ASP A 238 1.14 -13.58 -1.15
N PHE A 239 2.16 -13.11 -1.84
CA PHE A 239 3.24 -12.31 -1.30
C PHE A 239 2.70 -10.98 -0.76
N SER A 240 1.89 -10.25 -1.55
CA SER A 240 1.32 -8.98 -1.11
C SER A 240 0.38 -9.16 0.10
N SER A 241 -0.38 -10.25 0.16
CA SER A 241 -1.22 -10.59 1.31
C SER A 241 -0.37 -10.99 2.52
N SER A 242 0.69 -11.78 2.33
CA SER A 242 1.64 -12.18 3.38
C SER A 242 2.39 -10.99 3.97
N VAL A 243 2.84 -10.04 3.13
CA VAL A 243 3.41 -8.77 3.58
C VAL A 243 2.37 -7.96 4.35
N SER A 244 1.14 -7.87 3.85
CA SER A 244 0.07 -7.15 4.55
C SER A 244 -0.28 -7.80 5.90
N ASN A 245 -0.26 -9.11 5.98
CA ASN A 245 -0.50 -9.88 7.21
C ASN A 245 0.66 -9.71 8.19
N ALA A 246 1.91 -9.80 7.73
CA ALA A 246 3.09 -9.51 8.55
C ALA A 246 3.06 -8.09 9.14
N MET A 247 2.37 -7.16 8.46
CA MET A 247 2.11 -5.81 8.95
C MET A 247 0.88 -5.68 9.85
N ALA A 248 -0.08 -6.60 9.81
CA ALA A 248 -1.36 -6.46 10.49
C ALA A 248 -1.37 -7.01 11.93
N PHE A 249 -0.42 -7.87 12.29
CA PHE A 249 -0.34 -8.42 13.63
C PHE A 249 0.22 -7.39 14.63
N ASN A 250 -0.67 -6.93 15.51
CA ASN A 250 -0.38 -6.38 16.86
C ASN A 250 -0.29 -7.54 17.85
#